data_AF-A0A6I1FAA2-F1
#
_entry.id   AF-A0A6I1FAA2-F1
#
_cell.length_a   1.000
_cell.length_b   1.000
_cell.length_c   1.000
_cell.angle_alpha   90.00
_cell.angle_beta   90.00
_cell.angle_gamma   90.00
#
_symmetry.space_group_name_H-M   'P 1'
#
loop_
_entity.id
_entity.type
_entity.pdbx_description
1 polymer ?
#
loop_
_entity_poly.entity_id
_entity_poly.type
_entity_poly.pdbx_seq_one_letter_code
_entity_poly.pdbx_strand_id
1 'polypeptide(L)' 'MMEKNKIDCYKCKFFYVTWDRQFPKGCKAFQFKGRMLPSIEVKKSSGQDCLRFQPK' A
#
# COMPACT_ATOMS: atom_id res chain seq x y z
N MET A 1 4.73 19.60 13.58
CA MET A 1 4.14 18.31 14.01
C MET A 1 4.03 17.38 12.81
N MET A 2 4.72 16.25 12.90
CA MET A 2 4.65 15.04 12.05
C MET A 2 4.83 15.23 10.54
N GLU A 3 6.09 15.19 10.09
CA GLU A 3 6.45 14.82 8.73
C GLU A 3 5.88 13.43 8.42
N LYS A 4 4.70 13.42 7.81
CA LYS A 4 4.12 12.22 7.21
C LYS A 4 5.04 11.81 6.07
N ASN A 5 5.94 10.88 6.37
CA ASN A 5 6.71 10.10 5.41
C ASN A 5 5.70 9.36 4.51
N LYS A 6 5.16 10.07 3.53
CA LYS A 6 4.14 9.57 2.61
C LYS A 6 4.84 8.59 1.69
N ILE A 7 4.76 7.32 2.04
CA ILE A 7 5.15 6.25 1.14
C ILE A 7 4.18 6.26 -0.04
N ASP A 8 4.68 6.74 -1.19
CA ASP A 8 3.94 6.80 -2.45
C ASP A 8 3.73 5.38 -3.00
N CYS A 9 2.58 4.77 -2.71
CA CYS A 9 2.26 3.43 -3.22
C CYS A 9 2.34 3.32 -4.75
N TYR A 10 2.11 4.42 -5.47
CA TYR A 10 2.25 4.46 -6.93
C TYR A 10 3.68 4.24 -7.42
N LYS A 11 4.68 4.60 -6.60
CA LYS A 11 6.10 4.37 -6.89
C LYS A 11 6.57 2.98 -6.42
N CYS A 12 5.70 2.20 -5.79
CA CYS A 12 6.06 0.89 -5.26
C CYS A 12 6.05 -0.16 -6.37
N LYS A 13 7.13 -0.91 -6.53
CA LYS A 13 7.19 -2.02 -7.49
C LYS A 13 6.20 -3.16 -7.20
N PHE A 14 5.76 -3.27 -5.95
CA PHE A 14 4.82 -4.30 -5.50
C PHE A 14 3.36 -3.86 -5.63
N PHE A 15 3.11 -2.58 -5.93
CA PHE A 15 1.75 -2.10 -6.16
C PHE A 15 1.25 -2.65 -7.50
N TYR A 16 0.07 -3.25 -7.47
CA TYR A 16 -0.61 -3.70 -8.67
C TYR A 16 -2.09 -3.35 -8.58
N VAL A 17 -2.69 -3.05 -9.74
CA VAL A 17 -4.12 -2.82 -9.83
C VAL A 17 -4.79 -4.16 -10.07
N THR A 18 -5.80 -4.45 -9.26
CA THR A 18 -6.62 -5.65 -9.34
C THR A 18 -7.90 -5.35 -10.12
N TRP A 19 -8.37 -6.30 -10.91
CA TRP A 19 -9.65 -6.21 -11.63
C TRP A 19 -10.88 -6.43 -10.75
N ASP A 20 -10.67 -6.56 -9.44
CA ASP A 20 -11.71 -6.80 -8.44
C ASP A 20 -12.39 -5.47 -8.09
N ARG A 21 -13.68 -5.34 -8.44
CA ARG A 21 -14.45 -4.10 -8.20
C ARG A 21 -14.49 -3.73 -6.71
N GLN A 22 -14.41 -4.73 -5.83
CA GLN A 22 -14.42 -4.49 -4.40
C GLN A 22 -13.06 -4.09 -3.87
N PHE A 23 -11.97 -4.48 -4.53
CA PHE A 23 -10.60 -4.20 -4.10
C PHE A 23 -9.73 -3.93 -5.32
N PRO A 24 -9.72 -2.71 -5.87
CA PRO A 24 -8.96 -2.38 -7.08
C PRO A 24 -7.44 -2.19 -6.85
N LYS A 25 -7.00 -2.11 -5.60
CA LYS A 25 -5.60 -1.82 -5.24
C LYS A 25 -5.00 -3.00 -4.48
N GLY A 26 -4.00 -3.65 -5.05
CA GLY A 26 -3.26 -4.75 -4.44
C GLY A 26 -1.84 -4.36 -4.06
N CYS A 27 -1.30 -5.01 -3.03
CA CYS A 27 0.12 -4.99 -2.70
C CYS A 27 0.68 -6.40 -2.72
N LYS A 28 1.64 -6.66 -3.61
CA LYS A 28 2.18 -8.01 -3.82
C LYS A 28 3.12 -8.44 -2.70
N ALA A 29 3.81 -7.49 -2.06
CA ALA A 29 4.73 -7.77 -0.95
C ALA A 29 4.01 -8.29 0.30
N PHE A 30 2.78 -7.84 0.52
CA PHE A 30 1.95 -8.24 1.66
C PHE A 30 0.81 -9.18 1.24
N GLN A 31 0.72 -9.53 -0.04
CA GLN A 31 -0.34 -10.36 -0.62
C GLN A 31 -1.78 -9.96 -0.23
N PHE A 32 -2.02 -8.68 0.03
CA PHE A 32 -3.37 -8.16 0.31
C PHE A 32 -3.90 -7.29 -0.83
N LYS A 33 -5.22 -7.18 -0.87
CA LYS A 33 -5.98 -6.30 -1.75
C LYS A 33 -6.92 -5.45 -0.92
N GLY A 34 -7.05 -4.17 -1.27
CA GLY A 34 -7.81 -3.15 -0.56
C GLY A 34 -8.51 -2.18 -1.52
N ARG A 35 -9.47 -1.41 -1.02
CA ARG A 35 -9.97 -0.21 -1.73
C ARG A 35 -9.07 0.98 -1.54
N MET A 36 -8.52 1.10 -0.34
CA MET A 36 -7.62 2.18 0.02
C MET A 36 -6.22 1.94 -0.52
N LEU A 37 -5.40 2.99 -0.52
CA LEU A 37 -3.99 2.86 -0.86
C LEU A 37 -3.36 1.83 0.08
N PRO A 38 -2.50 0.94 -0.43
CA PRO A 38 -1.93 -0.10 0.39
C PRO A 38 -1.12 0.44 1.59
N SER A 39 -0.53 1.63 1.49
CA SER A 39 0.10 2.31 2.64
C SER A 39 -0.89 2.58 3.78
N ILE A 40 -2.13 2.97 3.46
CA ILE A 40 -3.17 3.24 4.47
C ILE A 40 -3.62 1.94 5.13
N GLU A 41 -3.85 0.89 4.33
CA GLU A 41 -4.29 -0.40 4.85
C GLU A 41 -3.20 -1.07 5.68
N VAL A 42 -1.93 -1.01 5.25
CA VAL A 42 -0.78 -1.51 6.02
C VAL A 42 -0.63 -0.71 7.31
N LYS A 43 -0.78 0.62 7.27
CA LYS A 43 -0.76 1.45 8.48
C LYS A 43 -1.90 1.14 9.44
N LYS A 44 -3.09 0.83 8.91
CA LYS A 44 -4.26 0.46 9.71
C LYS A 44 -4.13 -0.94 10.32
N SER A 45 -3.55 -1.87 9.57
CA SER A 45 -3.40 -3.28 9.99
C SER A 45 -2.19 -3.50 10.90
N SER A 46 -1.03 -2.96 10.53
CA SER A 46 0.23 -3.12 11.29
C SER A 46 0.54 -1.96 12.23
N GLY A 47 -0.19 -0.85 12.18
CA GLY A 47 0.13 0.35 12.97
C GLY A 47 1.37 1.12 12.50
N GLN A 48 2.07 0.62 11.48
CA GLN A 48 3.33 1.17 10.94
C GLN A 48 3.23 1.42 9.44
N ASP A 49 3.97 2.42 8.96
CA ASP A 49 4.08 2.71 7.53
C ASP A 49 4.73 1.52 6.77
N CYS A 50 4.44 1.41 5.47
CA CYS A 50 4.76 0.24 4.64
C CYS A 50 6.28 -0.10 4.58
N LEU A 51 6.76 -0.96 5.50
CA LEU A 51 8.17 -1.38 5.64
C LEU A 51 8.73 -2.10 4.40
N ARG A 52 7.87 -2.70 3.58
CA ARG A 52 8.25 -3.39 2.32
C ARG A 52 8.07 -2.51 1.08
N PHE A 53 7.97 -1.20 1.25
CA PHE A 53 8.02 -0.30 0.11
C PHE A 53 9.36 -0.41 -0.60
N GLN A 54 9.34 -0.81 -1.87
CA GLN A 54 10.49 -0.66 -2.75
C GLN A 54 10.12 0.28 -3.89
N PRO A 55 10.84 1.40 -4.03
CA PRO A 55 10.72 2.24 -5.21
C PRO A 55 11.09 1.43 -6.46
N LYS A 56 10.39 1.72 -7.56
CA LYS A 56 10.72 1.20 -8.89
C LYS A 56 11.93 1.92 -9.47
#